data_AF-A0A2W5XL81-F1
#
_entry.id   AF-A0A2W5XL81-F1
#
_cell.length_a   1.000
_cell.length_b   1.000
_cell.length_c   1.000
_cell.angle_alpha   90.00
_cell.angle_beta   90.00
_cell.angle_gamma   90.00
#
_symmetry.space_group_name_H-M   'P 1'
#
loop_
_entity.id
_entity.type
_entity.pdbx_description
1 polymer ?
#
loop_
_entity_poly.entity_id
_entity_poly.type
_entity_poly.pdbx_seq_one_letter_code
_entity_poly.pdbx_strand_id
1 'polypeptide(L)'
;MLHEHPARLRNPRSQIAKLASAGVLATALLLSLYLLVSTVPEIPLFGGGASLYTSSEIWTGAIRAEPGSPSSAVVAALKNDPRLFETEGFTRASVNSETLVGGAACYVVRLEPQASMHLVAVKQLAGTWTIDGIGRGMPGGGWEPVGAGGQSLTACAQRVPN
;
A
#
# COMPACT_ATOMS: atom_id res chain seq x y z
N MET A 1 -12.03 14.05 -57.09
CA MET A 1 -12.44 14.70 -55.82
C MET A 1 -11.20 15.31 -55.19
N LEU A 2 -11.03 16.62 -55.35
CA LEU A 2 -9.91 17.39 -54.79
C LEU A 2 -10.20 17.65 -53.31
N HIS A 3 -9.25 17.34 -52.43
CA HIS A 3 -9.30 17.73 -51.02
C HIS A 3 -9.41 19.25 -50.93
N GLU A 4 -10.54 19.75 -50.46
CA GLU A 4 -10.71 21.16 -50.11
C GLU A 4 -9.71 21.51 -49.00
N HIS A 5 -8.80 22.44 -49.28
CA HIS A 5 -7.97 23.04 -48.25
C HIS A 5 -8.88 23.89 -47.33
N PRO A 6 -8.86 23.67 -46.00
CA PRO A 6 -9.72 24.43 -45.12
C PRO A 6 -9.35 25.92 -45.19
N ALA A 7 -10.36 26.73 -45.48
CA ALA A 7 -10.31 28.19 -45.49
C ALA A 7 -9.96 28.71 -44.09
N ARG A 8 -8.67 28.76 -43.74
CA ARG A 8 -8.22 29.35 -42.47
C ARG A 8 -7.01 30.25 -42.68
N LEU A 9 -7.27 31.53 -42.35
CA LEU A 9 -6.33 32.59 -41.93
C LEU A 9 -5.83 33.55 -43.03
N ARG A 10 -6.67 34.52 -43.41
CA ARG A 10 -6.25 35.72 -44.19
C ARG A 10 -5.87 36.95 -43.35
N ASN A 11 -6.13 36.96 -42.04
CA ASN A 11 -5.89 38.14 -41.20
C ASN A 11 -4.73 37.94 -40.21
N PRO A 12 -3.59 38.66 -40.36
CA PRO A 12 -2.41 38.49 -39.51
C PRO A 12 -2.68 38.86 -38.04
N ARG A 13 -3.52 39.86 -37.79
CA ARG A 13 -3.99 40.17 -36.42
C ARG A 13 -4.75 39.01 -35.75
N SER A 14 -5.51 38.24 -36.52
CA SER A 14 -6.23 37.06 -36.00
C SER A 14 -5.31 35.87 -35.75
N GLN A 15 -4.15 35.80 -36.40
CA GLN A 15 -3.16 34.75 -36.17
C GLN A 15 -2.43 34.96 -34.84
N ILE A 16 -2.05 36.20 -34.51
CA ILE A 16 -1.41 36.54 -33.24
C ILE A 16 -2.34 36.23 -32.05
N ALA A 17 -3.62 36.58 -32.17
CA ALA A 17 -4.62 36.25 -31.14
C ALA A 17 -4.82 34.74 -30.96
N LYS A 18 -4.82 33.97 -32.06
CA LYS A 18 -4.93 32.51 -32.01
C LYS A 18 -3.70 31.85 -31.40
N LEU A 19 -2.50 32.33 -31.76
CA LEU A 19 -1.23 31.87 -31.17
C LEU A 19 -1.17 32.15 -29.67
N ALA A 20 -1.56 33.35 -29.24
CA ALA A 20 -1.60 33.70 -27.82
C ALA A 20 -2.59 32.81 -27.04
N SER A 21 -3.80 32.59 -27.58
CA SER A 21 -4.80 31.73 -26.94
C SER A 21 -4.38 30.26 -26.86
N ALA A 22 -3.68 29.75 -27.88
CA ALA A 22 -3.14 28.40 -27.89
C ALA A 22 -2.03 28.22 -26.85
N GLY A 23 -1.16 29.22 -26.68
CA GLY A 23 -0.11 29.21 -25.66
C GLY A 23 -0.69 29.17 -24.24
N VAL A 24 -1.64 30.04 -23.92
CA VAL A 24 -2.27 30.08 -22.59
C VAL A 24 -2.98 28.76 -22.28
N LEU A 25 -3.72 28.21 -23.24
CA LEU A 25 -4.40 26.93 -23.08
C LEU A 25 -3.41 25.79 -22.82
N ALA A 26 -2.31 25.72 -23.58
CA ALA A 26 -1.29 24.69 -23.39
C ALA A 26 -0.61 24.79 -22.01
N THR A 27 -0.32 26.02 -21.57
CA THR A 27 0.34 26.24 -20.27
C THR A 27 -0.57 25.86 -19.11
N ALA A 28 -1.86 26.22 -19.18
CA ALA A 28 -2.86 25.83 -18.18
C ALA A 28 -3.07 24.31 -18.14
N LEU A 29 -3.05 23.64 -19.30
CA LEU A 29 -3.17 22.19 -19.40
C LEU A 29 -1.97 21.49 -18.74
N LEU A 30 -0.75 21.94 -19.04
CA LEU A 30 0.48 21.40 -18.46
C LEU A 30 0.54 21.60 -16.94
N LEU A 31 0.13 22.78 -16.45
CA LEU A 31 0.08 23.07 -15.01
C LEU A 31 -0.95 22.18 -14.30
N SER A 32 -2.12 22.00 -14.90
CA SER A 32 -3.17 21.11 -14.36
C SER A 32 -2.70 19.66 -14.32
N LEU A 33 -1.99 19.20 -15.36
CA LEU A 33 -1.41 17.87 -15.42
C LEU A 33 -0.31 17.69 -14.36
N TYR A 34 0.55 18.69 -14.16
CA TYR A 34 1.59 18.67 -13.14
C TYR A 34 1.02 18.61 -11.73
N LEU A 35 -0.02 19.40 -11.43
CA LEU A 35 -0.70 19.36 -10.14
C LEU A 35 -1.44 18.03 -9.91
N LEU A 36 -2.00 17.44 -10.96
CA LEU A 36 -2.60 16.11 -10.90
C LEU A 36 -1.53 15.05 -10.58
N VAL A 37 -0.39 15.07 -11.28
CA VAL A 37 0.73 14.14 -11.01
C VAL A 37 1.30 14.32 -9.60
N SER A 38 1.33 15.56 -9.08
CA SER A 38 1.89 15.87 -7.76
C SER A 38 0.94 15.55 -6.59
N THR A 39 -0.37 15.40 -6.84
CA THR A 39 -1.38 15.06 -5.82
C THR A 39 -1.72 13.57 -5.78
N VAL A 40 -1.28 12.81 -6.80
CA VAL A 40 -1.26 11.36 -6.76
C VAL A 40 -0.09 10.94 -5.86
N PRO A 41 -0.32 10.41 -4.64
CA PRO A 41 0.76 9.80 -3.87
C PRO A 41 1.38 8.72 -4.74
N GLU A 42 2.71 8.69 -4.86
CA GLU A 42 3.48 7.79 -5.73
C GLU A 42 2.80 6.43 -5.89
N ILE A 43 2.00 6.27 -6.95
CA ILE A 43 1.50 4.97 -7.35
C ILE A 43 2.74 4.31 -7.96
N PRO A 44 3.23 3.19 -7.42
CA PRO A 44 4.40 2.52 -7.96
C PRO A 44 4.07 2.00 -9.37
N LEU A 45 4.31 2.85 -10.36
CA LEU A 45 4.25 2.53 -11.77
C LEU A 45 5.67 2.15 -12.19
N PHE A 46 5.77 0.99 -12.82
CA PHE A 46 6.96 0.32 -13.38
C PHE A 46 7.73 -0.64 -12.45
N GLY A 47 7.45 -1.93 -12.67
CA GLY A 47 8.54 -2.90 -12.79
C GLY A 47 9.34 -2.57 -14.06
N GLY A 48 10.68 -2.60 -13.96
CA GLY A 48 11.56 -2.42 -15.12
C GLY A 48 13.00 -1.99 -14.80
N GLY A 49 13.75 -2.78 -14.02
CA GLY A 49 15.20 -2.91 -14.18
C GLY A 49 16.12 -2.03 -13.32
N ALA A 50 16.45 -2.47 -12.10
CA ALA A 50 17.79 -2.38 -11.50
C ALA A 50 17.84 -3.15 -10.16
N SER A 51 18.91 -3.92 -9.99
CA SER A 51 19.35 -4.67 -8.79
C SER A 51 18.52 -5.89 -8.34
N LEU A 52 18.91 -7.03 -8.90
CA LEU A 52 18.92 -8.32 -8.19
C LEU A 52 19.77 -8.13 -6.91
N TYR A 53 19.22 -8.52 -5.76
CA TYR A 53 19.77 -8.37 -4.40
C TYR A 53 19.56 -7.02 -3.69
N THR A 54 18.31 -6.68 -3.38
CA THR A 54 17.98 -5.93 -2.16
C THR A 54 16.85 -6.62 -1.41
N SER A 55 17.15 -7.03 -0.17
CA SER A 55 16.30 -7.74 0.79
C SER A 55 15.15 -6.89 1.34
N SER A 56 14.34 -6.32 0.46
CA SER A 56 13.22 -5.43 0.79
C SER A 56 11.97 -5.86 0.03
N GLU A 57 11.55 -7.11 0.24
CA GLU A 57 10.22 -7.55 -0.16
C GLU A 57 9.18 -6.78 0.63
N ILE A 58 8.47 -5.92 -0.07
CA ILE A 58 7.26 -5.25 0.43
C ILE A 58 6.27 -6.36 0.82
N TRP A 59 5.71 -6.28 2.03
CA TRP A 59 4.68 -7.16 2.60
C TRP A 59 3.32 -7.07 1.87
N THR A 60 3.31 -7.06 0.54
CA THR A 60 2.09 -6.99 -0.28
C THR A 60 1.51 -8.38 -0.57
N GLY A 61 1.49 -9.25 0.43
CA GLY A 61 0.71 -10.48 0.40
C GLY A 61 -0.74 -10.15 0.70
N ALA A 62 -1.52 -9.74 -0.30
CA ALA A 62 -2.97 -9.59 -0.17
C ALA A 62 -3.64 -10.95 0.03
N ILE A 63 -3.63 -11.45 1.26
CA ILE A 63 -4.26 -12.73 1.58
C ILE A 63 -5.76 -12.49 1.70
N ARG A 64 -6.52 -13.04 0.76
CA ARG A 64 -7.98 -12.96 0.77
C ARG A 64 -8.51 -13.83 1.91
N ALA A 65 -9.08 -13.19 2.92
CA ALA A 65 -9.93 -13.89 3.87
C ALA A 65 -11.40 -13.64 3.55
N GLU A 66 -12.21 -14.69 3.63
CA GLU A 66 -13.67 -14.61 3.48
C GLU A 66 -14.29 -13.62 4.48
N PRO A 67 -15.52 -13.11 4.23
CA PRO A 67 -16.25 -12.28 5.18
C PRO A 67 -16.71 -13.09 6.41
N GLY A 68 -15.74 -13.55 7.20
CA GLY A 68 -15.88 -14.09 8.56
C GLY A 68 -15.23 -13.16 9.57
N SER A 69 -15.13 -13.57 10.84
CA SER A 69 -14.50 -12.73 11.86
C SER A 69 -13.05 -12.40 11.45
N PRO A 70 -12.60 -11.14 11.55
CA PRO A 70 -11.28 -10.74 11.09
C PRO A 70 -10.15 -11.42 11.90
N SER A 71 -10.46 -11.94 13.09
CA SER A 71 -9.58 -12.84 13.85
C SER A 71 -9.31 -14.19 13.16
N SER A 72 -10.32 -14.80 12.54
CA SER A 72 -10.16 -16.07 11.80
C SER A 72 -9.37 -15.90 10.51
N ALA A 73 -9.59 -14.76 9.83
CA ALA A 73 -8.84 -14.31 8.67
C ALA A 73 -7.34 -14.20 8.97
N VAL A 74 -6.99 -13.58 10.10
CA VAL A 74 -5.61 -13.40 10.54
C VAL A 74 -4.93 -14.75 10.79
N VAL A 75 -5.57 -15.64 11.55
CA VAL A 75 -5.00 -16.97 11.82
C VAL A 75 -4.78 -17.77 10.52
N ALA A 76 -5.76 -17.76 9.61
CA ALA A 76 -5.64 -18.43 8.31
C ALA A 76 -4.52 -17.82 7.45
N ALA A 77 -4.41 -16.49 7.44
CA ALA A 77 -3.40 -15.76 6.70
C ALA A 77 -2.00 -16.05 7.22
N LEU A 78 -1.80 -16.07 8.54
CA LEU A 78 -0.53 -16.43 9.14
C LEU A 78 -0.13 -17.85 8.79
N LYS A 79 -1.04 -18.82 8.93
CA LYS A 79 -0.78 -20.24 8.62
C LYS A 79 -0.33 -20.48 7.19
N ASN A 80 -0.82 -19.66 6.26
CA ASN A 80 -0.47 -19.73 4.85
C ASN A 80 0.72 -18.84 4.46
N ASP A 81 1.33 -18.10 5.39
CA ASP A 81 2.56 -17.34 5.11
C ASP A 81 3.78 -18.27 5.30
N PRO A 82 4.40 -18.74 4.19
CA PRO A 82 5.51 -19.68 4.26
C PRO A 82 6.73 -19.10 4.99
N ARG A 83 6.92 -17.77 4.96
CA ARG A 83 8.10 -17.13 5.57
C ARG A 83 8.02 -17.16 7.08
N LEU A 84 6.82 -16.95 7.61
CA LEU A 84 6.55 -16.97 9.05
C LEU A 84 6.64 -18.40 9.58
N PHE A 85 6.17 -19.37 8.80
CA PHE A 85 6.35 -20.78 9.11
C PHE A 85 7.83 -21.20 9.05
N GLU A 86 8.58 -20.77 8.03
CA GLU A 86 10.01 -21.07 7.88
C GLU A 86 10.88 -20.39 8.94
N THR A 87 10.54 -19.17 9.36
CA THR A 87 11.34 -18.38 10.32
C THR A 87 11.06 -18.78 11.77
N GLU A 88 9.80 -19.07 12.11
CA GLU A 88 9.39 -19.31 13.51
C GLU A 88 9.07 -20.79 13.80
N GLY A 89 8.83 -21.60 12.76
CA GLY A 89 8.48 -23.02 12.90
C GLY A 89 7.14 -23.26 13.61
N PHE A 90 6.21 -22.30 13.53
CA PHE A 90 4.98 -22.35 14.31
C PHE A 90 3.97 -23.35 13.72
N THR A 91 3.25 -24.06 14.59
CA THR A 91 2.21 -25.03 14.22
C THR A 91 0.80 -24.54 14.56
N ARG A 92 0.69 -23.53 15.44
CA ARG A 92 -0.57 -22.93 15.86
C ARG A 92 -0.44 -21.42 16.06
N ALA A 93 -1.50 -20.69 15.72
CA ALA A 93 -1.63 -19.26 15.98
C ALA A 93 -2.94 -19.01 16.74
N SER A 94 -2.89 -18.18 17.79
CA SER A 94 -4.07 -17.76 18.56
C SER A 94 -4.08 -16.25 18.75
N VAL A 95 -5.21 -15.61 18.49
CA VAL A 95 -5.39 -14.17 18.75
C VAL A 95 -5.65 -13.95 20.24
N ASN A 96 -4.82 -13.14 20.87
CA ASN A 96 -4.95 -12.76 22.28
C ASN A 96 -5.79 -11.49 22.46
N SER A 97 -5.61 -10.50 21.59
CA SER A 97 -6.35 -9.24 21.64
C SER A 97 -6.50 -8.61 20.26
N GLU A 98 -7.49 -7.73 20.15
CA GLU A 98 -7.81 -6.94 18.96
C GLU A 98 -7.95 -5.47 19.34
N THR A 99 -7.41 -4.57 18.53
CA THR A 99 -7.52 -3.12 18.73
C THR A 99 -7.62 -2.42 17.37
N LEU A 100 -8.53 -1.46 17.24
CA LEU A 100 -8.68 -0.68 16.01
C LEU A 100 -7.87 0.62 16.10
N VAL A 101 -6.98 0.85 15.13
CA VAL A 101 -6.10 2.04 15.08
C VAL A 101 -6.10 2.62 13.66
N GLY A 102 -6.63 3.83 13.49
CA GLY A 102 -6.50 4.59 12.24
C GLY A 102 -7.06 3.89 10.99
N GLY A 103 -8.07 3.03 11.13
CA GLY A 103 -8.65 2.25 10.03
C GLY A 103 -7.97 0.88 9.78
N ALA A 104 -6.94 0.55 10.56
CA ALA A 104 -6.37 -0.79 10.64
C ALA A 104 -6.88 -1.53 11.89
N ALA A 105 -7.05 -2.84 11.76
CA ALA A 105 -7.26 -3.74 12.88
C ALA A 105 -5.91 -4.35 13.29
N CYS A 106 -5.54 -4.20 14.55
CA CYS A 106 -4.30 -4.65 15.13
C CYS A 106 -4.58 -5.88 16.00
N TYR A 107 -3.93 -7.00 15.71
CA TYR A 107 -4.09 -8.24 16.46
C TYR A 107 -2.79 -8.61 17.16
N VAL A 108 -2.88 -8.91 18.44
CA VAL A 108 -1.79 -9.57 19.15
C VAL A 108 -2.01 -11.06 19.00
N VAL A 109 -1.08 -11.74 18.35
CA VAL A 109 -1.14 -13.16 18.04
C VAL A 109 -0.01 -13.88 18.75
N ARG A 110 -0.35 -14.97 19.45
CA ARG A 110 0.63 -15.89 20.00
C ARG A 110 0.85 -17.04 19.04
N LEU A 111 2.11 -17.32 18.73
CA LEU A 111 2.52 -18.46 17.89
C LEU A 111 3.10 -19.57 18.77
N GLU A 112 2.60 -20.79 18.62
CA GLU A 112 3.10 -21.99 19.30
C GLU A 112 3.88 -22.87 18.30
N PRO A 113 4.95 -23.57 18.72
CA PRO A 113 5.28 -23.92 20.11
C PRO A 113 6.15 -22.90 20.85
N GLN A 114 6.77 -21.93 20.17
CA GLN A 114 7.74 -21.02 20.79
C GLN A 114 7.13 -20.00 21.76
N ALA A 115 5.79 -19.89 21.77
CA ALA A 115 5.05 -18.90 22.54
C ALA A 115 5.47 -17.45 22.23
N SER A 116 5.94 -17.19 21.01
CA SER A 116 6.32 -15.84 20.57
C SER A 116 5.07 -15.00 20.32
N MET A 117 5.13 -13.73 20.74
CA MET A 117 4.06 -12.75 20.56
C MET A 117 4.33 -11.91 19.32
N HIS A 118 3.32 -11.74 18.49
CA HIS A 118 3.39 -10.99 17.24
C HIS A 118 2.23 -10.00 17.14
N LEU A 119 2.50 -8.79 16.69
CA LEU A 119 1.51 -7.79 16.34
C LEU A 119 1.26 -7.82 14.84
N VAL A 120 0.03 -8.09 14.44
CA VAL A 120 -0.39 -8.16 13.04
C VAL A 120 -1.31 -6.99 12.74
N ALA A 121 -0.90 -6.10 11.84
CA ALA A 121 -1.73 -5.01 11.36
C ALA A 121 -2.45 -5.43 10.08
N VAL A 122 -3.77 -5.24 10.05
CA VAL A 122 -4.65 -5.67 8.96
C VAL A 122 -5.47 -4.48 8.50
N LYS A 123 -5.61 -4.30 7.18
CA LYS A 123 -6.44 -3.25 6.58
C LYS A 123 -7.51 -3.86 5.68
N GLN A 124 -8.65 -3.21 5.57
CA GLN A 124 -9.69 -3.62 4.62
C GLN A 124 -9.47 -2.90 3.28
N LEU A 125 -9.26 -3.66 2.21
CA LEU A 125 -9.14 -3.16 0.84
C LEU A 125 -10.19 -3.83 -0.04
N ALA A 126 -11.06 -3.03 -0.68
CA ALA A 126 -12.10 -3.52 -1.58
C ALA A 126 -12.94 -4.68 -0.99
N GLY A 127 -13.30 -4.57 0.29
CA GLY A 127 -14.07 -5.59 1.01
C GLY A 127 -13.26 -6.80 1.48
N THR A 128 -11.95 -6.84 1.23
CA THR A 128 -11.05 -7.93 1.63
C THR A 128 -10.08 -7.47 2.72
N TRP A 129 -9.89 -8.29 3.76
CA TRP A 129 -8.89 -8.01 4.80
C TRP A 129 -7.49 -8.41 4.31
N THR A 130 -6.52 -7.52 4.45
CA THR A 130 -5.15 -7.68 3.97
C THR A 130 -4.16 -7.39 5.09
N ILE A 131 -3.17 -8.25 5.31
CA ILE A 131 -2.09 -7.97 6.26
C ILE A 131 -1.24 -6.83 5.68
N ASP A 132 -1.14 -5.73 6.42
CA ASP A 132 -0.31 -4.56 6.08
C ASP A 132 1.11 -4.70 6.64
N GLY A 133 1.28 -5.43 7.75
CA GLY A 133 2.60 -5.75 8.31
C GLY A 133 2.51 -6.57 9.59
N ILE A 134 3.63 -7.17 9.96
CA ILE A 134 3.79 -7.95 11.20
C ILE A 134 5.00 -7.46 11.99
N GLY A 135 4.83 -7.33 13.30
CA GLY A 135 5.89 -7.03 14.24
C GLY A 135 6.05 -8.15 15.27
N ARG A 136 7.28 -8.49 15.62
CA ARG A 136 7.64 -9.41 16.69
C ARG A 136 7.77 -8.64 18.01
N GLY A 137 7.24 -9.19 19.10
CA GLY A 137 7.41 -8.60 20.42
C GLY A 137 8.87 -8.57 20.85
N MET A 138 9.39 -7.41 21.27
CA MET A 138 10.76 -7.25 21.76
C MET A 138 10.87 -7.45 23.28
N PRO A 139 11.99 -8.03 23.77
CA PRO A 139 12.36 -7.98 25.18
C PRO A 139 12.60 -6.51 25.58
N GLY A 140 11.77 -5.96 26.47
CA GLY A 140 11.83 -4.55 26.88
C GLY A 140 10.61 -3.71 26.49
N GLY A 141 9.63 -4.32 25.81
CA GLY A 141 8.39 -3.66 25.39
C GLY A 141 8.49 -3.11 23.98
N GLY A 142 7.36 -3.15 23.26
CA GLY A 142 7.26 -2.72 21.87
C GLY A 142 7.40 -3.86 20.86
N TRP A 143 7.35 -3.47 19.58
CA TRP A 143 7.23 -4.37 18.43
C TRP A 143 8.29 -4.05 17.40
N GLU A 144 9.07 -5.06 17.01
CA GLU A 144 10.07 -4.98 15.93
C GLU A 144 9.46 -5.50 14.63
N PRO A 145 9.51 -4.77 13.50
CA PRO A 145 8.91 -5.23 12.25
C PRO A 145 9.62 -6.49 11.70
N VAL A 146 8.85 -7.52 11.36
CA VAL A 146 9.32 -8.74 10.68
C VAL A 146 9.31 -8.49 9.17
N GLY A 147 10.15 -7.55 8.70
CA GLY A 147 10.26 -7.14 7.29
C GLY A 147 9.89 -5.68 7.04
N ALA A 148 9.42 -5.34 5.83
CA ALA A 148 8.98 -3.99 5.48
C ALA A 148 7.70 -3.62 6.25
N GLY A 149 7.86 -3.05 7.44
CA GLY A 149 6.75 -2.65 8.30
C GLY A 149 5.86 -1.60 7.63
N GLY A 150 4.61 -1.94 7.36
CA GLY A 150 3.62 -1.01 6.84
C GLY A 150 3.32 0.16 7.80
N GLN A 151 2.76 1.25 7.29
CA GLN A 151 2.34 2.40 8.11
C GLN A 151 1.32 1.98 9.19
N SER A 152 0.46 1.00 8.87
CA SER A 152 -0.50 0.48 9.84
C SER A 152 0.18 -0.26 10.98
N LEU A 153 1.26 -1.01 10.70
CA LEU A 153 2.05 -1.67 11.74
C LEU A 153 2.69 -0.65 12.67
N THR A 154 3.26 0.43 12.12
CA THR A 154 3.85 1.51 12.92
C THR A 154 2.82 2.16 13.83
N ALA A 155 1.62 2.45 13.32
CA ALA A 155 0.52 3.01 14.10
C ALA A 155 0.03 2.03 15.18
N CYS A 156 -0.13 0.75 14.84
CA CYS A 156 -0.50 -0.31 15.79
C CYS A 156 0.55 -0.44 16.91
N ALA A 157 1.84 -0.43 16.57
CA ALA A 157 2.93 -0.62 17.53
C ALA A 157 3.03 0.49 18.58
N GLN A 158 2.56 1.71 18.25
CA GLN A 158 2.50 2.84 19.18
C GLN A 158 1.33 2.75 20.16
N ARG A 159 0.28 1.99 19.83
CA ARG A 159 -0.99 1.96 20.57
C ARG A 159 -1.23 0.65 21.32
N VAL A 160 -0.69 -0.45 20.80
CA VAL A 160 -0.83 -1.78 21.37
C VAL A 160 0.45 -2.10 22.14
N PRO A 161 0.42 -2.22 23.47
CA PRO A 161 1.59 -2.67 24.23
C PRO A 161 1.87 -4.16 23.98
N ASN A 162 3.15 -4.55 24.02
CA ASN A 162 3.59 -5.95 24.04
C ASN A 162 3.56 -6.49 25.47
#